data_AF-A0A6V8EY17-F1
#
_entry.id   AF-A0A6V8EY17-F1
#
_cell.length_a   1.000
_cell.length_b   1.000
_cell.length_c   1.000
_cell.angle_alpha   90.00
_cell.angle_beta   90.00
_cell.angle_gamma   90.00
#
_symmetry.space_group_name_H-M   'P 1'
#
loop_
_entity.id
_entity.type
_entity.pdbx_description
1 polymer ?
#
loop_
_entity_poly.entity_id
_entity_poly.type
_entity_poly.pdbx_seq_one_letter_code
_entity_poly.pdbx_strand_id
1 'polypeptide(L)'
;AAWTSFQTGKYPDKHGIVDFFAEKPWSYEYEFTNSTKIKSRTLWKILSDAKKKPIVINVPMTYPPEAIEGIIIPGFDAPETSDDCIHPKGLIKIIEKKIGRYNVYRMWWNEAVFKQSGLSGLVQELLQITASQVEGVKFLMKEFEWDFLMYHFQVTDALQHHIYHLIDPHNHEHSEAEKEQHKLIMEFYGTIDRKVGEILDMVDKNTYVCVLSDHGFLSLQKAFYLNDWLKNKGYLAENRLYFLVKVFDNLVHISKKLKLPFLQDMKYLLKKSPVRTLRKIDFKRTQAYAYCYLVNFAFLFLNKKLKINSDALKKDLKDIQYNGEHIVKDVYPWYSGKTTNEFNPDLVVEFIEGCSIMQKISSKKHPYAFDLSKDGNHAIDGMFCIAGDNIKKTHTMNAQIVDLFPTILHILDIPIPDDIDGQTITDAFEVYEGSQFVAPDSSTTSHITAGTEDFEKVANRLKDLGYL
;
A
#
# COMPACT_ATOMS: atom_id res chain seq x y z
N ALA A 1 1.05 2.06 4.07
CA ALA A 1 1.80 2.34 5.33
C ALA A 1 3.03 1.47 5.51
N ALA A 2 2.95 0.14 5.31
CA ALA A 2 3.99 -0.82 5.69
C ALA A 2 5.41 -0.46 5.20
N TRP A 3 5.61 -0.13 3.91
CA TRP A 3 6.93 0.32 3.42
C TRP A 3 7.47 1.59 4.10
N THR A 4 6.60 2.51 4.53
CA THR A 4 7.04 3.66 5.33
C THR A 4 7.44 3.23 6.74
N SER A 5 6.73 2.27 7.32
CA SER A 5 7.09 1.70 8.63
C SER A 5 8.44 0.97 8.57
N PHE A 6 8.69 0.18 7.51
CA PHE A 6 9.99 -0.40 7.21
C PHE A 6 11.09 0.66 7.14
N GLN A 7 10.90 1.70 6.34
CA GLN A 7 11.96 2.67 6.10
C GLN A 7 12.17 3.65 7.27
N THR A 8 11.34 3.65 8.31
CA THR A 8 11.47 4.59 9.46
C THR A 8 11.59 3.90 10.81
N GLY A 9 11.34 2.60 10.89
CA GLY A 9 11.26 1.84 12.14
C GLY A 9 10.09 2.25 13.04
N LYS A 10 9.10 2.95 12.49
CA LYS A 10 8.00 3.58 13.24
C LYS A 10 6.64 3.15 12.72
N TYR A 11 5.61 3.29 13.54
CA TYR A 11 4.22 3.10 13.14
C TYR A 11 3.58 4.37 12.56
N PRO A 12 2.44 4.25 11.85
CA PRO A 12 1.78 5.36 11.17
C PRO A 12 1.47 6.60 12.01
N ASP A 13 1.24 6.43 13.31
CA ASP A 13 1.00 7.52 14.24
C ASP A 13 2.22 8.44 14.43
N LYS A 14 3.45 7.90 14.30
CA LYS A 14 4.70 8.66 14.37
C LYS A 14 5.17 9.17 13.00
N HIS A 15 5.22 8.31 11.97
CA HIS A 15 5.73 8.73 10.66
C HIS A 15 4.70 9.48 9.80
N GLY A 16 3.41 9.42 10.15
CA GLY A 16 2.34 10.23 9.55
C GLY A 16 1.73 9.69 8.26
N ILE A 17 2.11 8.49 7.82
CA ILE A 17 1.63 7.88 6.57
C ILE A 17 0.70 6.73 6.88
N VAL A 18 -0.56 6.84 6.50
CA VAL A 18 -1.53 5.75 6.63
C VAL A 18 -1.75 5.06 5.28
N ASP A 19 -1.81 5.84 4.20
CA ASP A 19 -2.07 5.34 2.86
C ASP A 19 -1.61 6.33 1.78
N PHE A 20 -1.64 5.92 0.52
CA PHE A 20 -1.34 6.75 -0.66
C PHE A 20 -2.31 7.92 -0.83
N PHE A 21 -3.53 7.84 -0.28
CA PHE A 21 -4.43 9.00 -0.16
C PHE A 21 -4.86 9.21 1.28
N ALA A 22 -4.60 10.40 1.79
CA ALA A 22 -5.16 10.83 3.07
C ALA A 22 -6.46 11.59 2.81
N GLU A 23 -7.60 10.99 3.16
CA GLU A 23 -8.86 11.74 3.27
C GLU A 23 -8.83 12.60 4.53
N LYS A 24 -9.10 13.91 4.40
CA LYS A 24 -9.18 14.78 5.57
C LYS A 24 -10.46 14.47 6.34
N PRO A 25 -10.40 14.04 7.62
CA PRO A 25 -11.58 13.62 8.36
C PRO A 25 -12.65 14.72 8.44
N TRP A 26 -13.92 14.32 8.38
CA TRP A 26 -15.08 15.23 8.42
C TRP A 26 -15.13 16.27 7.30
N SER A 27 -14.39 16.04 6.21
CA SER A 27 -14.35 16.89 5.03
C SER A 27 -14.54 16.05 3.76
N TYR A 28 -14.80 16.72 2.64
CA TYR A 28 -14.80 16.07 1.31
C TYR A 28 -13.50 16.36 0.55
N GLU A 29 -12.42 16.62 1.28
CA GLU A 29 -11.08 16.86 0.76
C GLU A 29 -10.22 15.60 0.93
N TYR A 30 -9.30 15.42 0.00
CA TYR A 30 -8.27 14.40 0.05
C TYR A 30 -6.95 15.01 -0.36
N GLU A 31 -5.87 14.43 0.11
CA GLU A 31 -4.51 14.77 -0.29
C GLU A 31 -3.79 13.50 -0.75
N PHE A 32 -2.97 13.64 -1.79
CA PHE A 32 -2.06 12.57 -2.19
C PHE A 32 -0.89 12.54 -1.22
N THR A 33 -0.59 11.36 -0.70
CA THR A 33 0.52 11.16 0.22
C THR A 33 1.76 10.76 -0.56
N ASN A 34 2.88 11.42 -0.27
CA ASN A 34 4.17 11.14 -0.90
C ASN A 34 5.29 11.28 0.15
N SER A 35 6.55 11.06 -0.24
CA SER A 35 7.69 11.05 0.68
C SER A 35 7.87 12.35 1.48
N THR A 36 7.46 13.51 0.94
CA THR A 36 7.55 14.81 1.64
C THR A 36 6.66 14.91 2.87
N LYS A 37 5.69 14.01 3.00
CA LYS A 37 4.76 13.95 4.14
C LYS A 37 5.26 13.07 5.28
N ILE A 38 6.37 12.35 5.08
CA ILE A 38 6.96 11.49 6.11
C ILE A 38 7.58 12.39 7.19
N LYS A 39 7.11 12.24 8.44
CA LYS A 39 7.54 13.05 9.59
C LYS A 39 8.76 12.49 10.33
N SER A 40 9.42 11.50 9.76
CA SER A 40 10.50 10.76 10.39
C SER A 40 11.64 10.54 9.41
N ARG A 41 12.85 10.50 9.95
CA ARG A 41 14.07 10.20 9.20
C ARG A 41 13.97 8.79 8.62
N THR A 42 14.24 8.66 7.32
CA THR A 42 14.23 7.37 6.63
C THR A 42 15.57 6.66 6.81
N LEU A 43 15.57 5.35 6.57
CA LEU A 43 16.74 4.48 6.61
C LEU A 43 17.79 5.01 5.63
N TRP A 44 17.40 5.26 4.39
CA TRP A 44 18.28 5.77 3.33
C TRP A 44 18.94 7.10 3.73
N LYS A 45 18.19 7.99 4.38
CA LYS A 45 18.75 9.27 4.81
C LYS A 45 19.74 9.11 5.95
N ILE A 46 19.46 8.24 6.92
CA ILE A 46 20.41 7.92 8.01
C ILE A 46 21.68 7.28 7.46
N LEU A 47 21.55 6.31 6.56
CA LEU A 47 22.69 5.69 5.88
C LEU A 47 23.54 6.73 5.16
N SER A 48 22.92 7.59 4.35
CA SER A 48 23.60 8.67 3.64
C SER A 48 24.36 9.62 4.58
N ASP A 49 23.76 10.02 5.70
CA ASP A 49 24.38 10.94 6.64
C ASP A 49 25.55 10.27 7.39
N ALA A 50 25.48 8.95 7.58
CA ALA A 50 26.58 8.09 8.03
C ALA A 50 27.63 7.78 6.93
N LYS A 51 27.60 8.51 5.80
CA LYS A 51 28.52 8.36 4.66
C LYS A 51 28.45 7.01 3.94
N LYS A 52 27.35 6.27 4.14
CA LYS A 52 27.03 5.08 3.34
C LYS A 52 26.38 5.49 2.03
N LYS A 53 26.44 4.60 1.04
CA LYS A 53 25.89 4.80 -0.30
C LYS A 53 24.68 3.89 -0.55
N PRO A 54 23.46 4.29 -0.15
CA PRO A 54 22.28 3.46 -0.37
C PRO A 54 21.81 3.57 -1.83
N ILE A 55 21.45 2.42 -2.41
CA ILE A 55 20.77 2.29 -3.70
C ILE A 55 19.36 1.74 -3.44
N VAL A 56 18.33 2.54 -3.70
CA VAL A 56 16.93 2.22 -3.43
C VAL A 56 16.16 2.21 -4.75
N ILE A 57 15.60 1.05 -5.12
CA ILE A 57 15.02 0.82 -6.44
C ILE A 57 13.58 0.32 -6.31
N ASN A 58 12.65 1.07 -6.88
CA ASN A 58 11.23 0.78 -6.99
C ASN A 58 10.48 0.61 -5.66
N VAL A 59 11.08 1.09 -4.55
CA VAL A 59 10.46 1.05 -3.22
C VAL A 59 9.36 2.13 -3.12
N PRO A 60 8.13 1.79 -2.72
CA PRO A 60 7.05 2.77 -2.59
C PRO A 60 7.34 3.86 -1.55
N MET A 61 6.68 5.02 -1.67
CA MET A 61 6.82 6.16 -0.74
C MET A 61 8.23 6.77 -0.73
N THR A 62 8.93 6.66 -1.86
CA THR A 62 10.24 7.28 -2.09
C THR A 62 10.19 8.38 -3.15
N TYR A 63 9.00 8.69 -3.70
CA TYR A 63 8.80 9.88 -4.55
C TYR A 63 8.24 11.07 -3.74
N PRO A 64 8.70 12.32 -4.00
CA PRO A 64 9.95 12.64 -4.70
C PRO A 64 11.16 12.09 -3.95
N PRO A 65 12.27 11.76 -4.66
CA PRO A 65 13.45 11.22 -4.01
C PRO A 65 14.06 12.22 -3.03
N GLU A 66 14.50 11.69 -1.88
CA GLU A 66 15.27 12.43 -0.90
C GLU A 66 16.68 12.74 -1.44
N ALA A 67 17.25 13.86 -1.00
CA ALA A 67 18.63 14.19 -1.33
C ALA A 67 19.60 13.38 -0.45
N ILE A 68 20.22 12.37 -1.06
CA ILE A 68 21.15 11.44 -0.42
C ILE A 68 22.46 11.30 -1.23
N GLU A 69 23.53 10.82 -0.60
CA GLU A 69 24.78 10.40 -1.25
C GLU A 69 24.63 8.95 -1.76
N GLY A 70 23.69 8.75 -2.68
CA GLY A 70 23.31 7.44 -3.20
C GLY A 70 22.34 7.55 -4.37
N ILE A 71 21.56 6.51 -4.60
CA ILE A 71 20.64 6.40 -5.73
C ILE A 71 19.23 6.10 -5.22
N ILE A 72 18.23 6.82 -5.73
CA ILE A 72 16.82 6.51 -5.53
C ILE A 72 16.12 6.49 -6.89
N ILE A 73 15.66 5.31 -7.31
CA ILE A 73 14.68 5.12 -8.37
C ILE A 73 13.35 4.84 -7.67
N PRO A 74 12.38 5.77 -7.68
CA PRO A 74 11.17 5.59 -6.88
C PRO A 74 10.27 4.43 -7.32
N GLY A 75 9.35 4.06 -6.43
CA GLY A 75 8.31 3.07 -6.69
C GLY A 75 7.23 3.51 -7.66
N PHE A 76 6.19 2.68 -7.75
CA PHE A 76 5.04 2.85 -8.65
C PHE A 76 4.19 4.09 -8.34
N ASP A 77 4.40 4.71 -7.18
CA ASP A 77 3.74 5.92 -6.69
C ASP A 77 4.29 7.21 -7.35
N ALA A 78 5.40 7.13 -8.09
CA ALA A 78 5.92 8.25 -8.84
C ALA A 78 5.05 8.61 -10.07
N PRO A 79 4.91 9.91 -10.41
CA PRO A 79 4.44 10.33 -11.73
C PRO A 79 5.36 9.79 -12.82
N GLU A 80 4.90 9.81 -14.08
CA GLU A 80 5.61 9.16 -15.19
C GLU A 80 7.10 9.43 -15.10
N THR A 81 7.92 8.36 -15.03
CA THR A 81 9.34 8.43 -14.68
C THR A 81 10.13 9.17 -15.75
N SER A 82 10.02 10.48 -15.69
CA SER A 82 10.93 11.42 -16.29
C SER A 82 12.21 11.42 -15.47
N ASP A 83 13.28 11.86 -16.11
CA ASP A 83 14.60 12.07 -15.49
C ASP A 83 14.54 12.95 -14.22
N ASP A 84 13.46 13.72 -14.04
CA ASP A 84 13.20 14.60 -12.90
C ASP A 84 12.61 13.88 -11.67
N CYS A 85 12.26 12.60 -11.80
CA CYS A 85 11.69 11.80 -10.71
C CYS A 85 12.72 10.89 -10.02
N ILE A 86 13.97 10.87 -10.49
CA ILE A 86 15.02 9.94 -10.03
C ILE A 86 16.19 10.72 -9.45
N HIS A 87 16.87 10.14 -8.46
CA HIS A 87 18.11 10.66 -7.92
C HIS A 87 19.29 9.71 -8.19
N PRO A 88 20.44 10.21 -8.69
CA PRO A 88 20.64 11.55 -9.22
C PRO A 88 19.92 11.77 -10.57
N LYS A 89 19.59 13.03 -10.85
CA LYS A 89 19.05 13.43 -12.15
C LYS A 89 20.03 13.05 -13.27
N GLY A 90 19.52 12.53 -14.39
CA GLY A 90 20.30 12.02 -15.51
C GLY A 90 20.49 10.50 -15.48
N LEU A 91 20.29 9.86 -14.32
CA LEU A 91 20.62 8.43 -14.15
C LEU A 91 19.82 7.53 -15.08
N ILE A 92 18.52 7.81 -15.30
CA ILE A 92 17.69 6.94 -16.15
C ILE A 92 18.23 6.86 -17.58
N LYS A 93 18.75 7.97 -18.12
CA LYS A 93 19.36 8.00 -19.46
C LYS A 93 20.64 7.16 -19.51
N ILE A 94 21.41 7.14 -18.42
CA ILE A 94 22.62 6.34 -18.30
C ILE A 94 22.26 4.85 -18.29
N ILE A 95 21.27 4.47 -17.47
CA ILE A 95 20.72 3.11 -17.43
C ILE A 95 20.24 2.71 -18.82
N GLU A 96 19.41 3.54 -19.45
CA GLU A 96 18.79 3.22 -20.73
C GLU A 96 19.80 3.11 -21.89
N LYS A 97 20.88 3.89 -21.84
CA LYS A 97 21.98 3.76 -22.79
C LYS A 97 22.69 2.41 -22.68
N LYS A 98 22.72 1.80 -21.49
CA LYS A 98 23.41 0.54 -21.25
C LYS A 98 22.53 -0.68 -21.51
N ILE A 99 21.31 -0.69 -20.97
CA ILE A 99 20.46 -1.89 -20.95
C ILE A 99 19.30 -1.82 -21.96
N GLY A 100 19.17 -0.70 -22.68
CA GLY A 100 17.95 -0.36 -23.39
C GLY A 100 16.88 0.16 -22.45
N ARG A 101 15.61 0.17 -22.88
CA ARG A 101 14.51 0.76 -22.10
C ARG A 101 14.41 0.16 -20.69
N TYR A 102 14.39 1.03 -19.68
CA TYR A 102 14.09 0.65 -18.29
C TYR A 102 12.56 0.65 -18.10
N ASN A 103 11.97 -0.52 -17.92
CA ASN A 103 10.53 -0.66 -17.76
C ASN A 103 10.13 -0.38 -16.32
N VAL A 104 9.63 0.82 -16.07
CA VAL A 104 8.99 1.14 -14.80
C VAL A 104 7.65 0.44 -14.74
N TYR A 105 7.38 -0.19 -13.61
CA TYR A 105 6.12 -0.85 -13.36
C TYR A 105 4.97 0.18 -13.40
N ARG A 106 3.89 -0.18 -14.10
CA ARG A 106 2.71 0.68 -14.27
C ARG A 106 1.49 -0.06 -13.81
N MET A 107 1.07 0.24 -12.59
CA MET A 107 -0.02 -0.48 -11.94
C MET A 107 -1.33 -0.51 -12.75
N TRP A 108 -1.59 0.50 -13.59
CA TRP A 108 -2.86 0.68 -14.33
C TRP A 108 -2.89 -0.02 -15.69
N TRP A 109 -1.78 -0.63 -16.10
CA TRP A 109 -1.76 -1.46 -17.30
C TRP A 109 -2.26 -2.87 -17.01
N ASN A 110 -2.11 -3.38 -15.79
CA ASN A 110 -2.46 -4.76 -15.47
C ASN A 110 -3.93 -5.09 -15.73
N GLU A 111 -4.89 -4.28 -15.25
CA GLU A 111 -6.31 -4.58 -15.45
C GLU A 111 -6.70 -4.48 -16.93
N ALA A 112 -6.14 -3.51 -17.65
CA ALA A 112 -6.37 -3.33 -19.08
C ALA A 112 -5.77 -4.50 -19.89
N VAL A 113 -4.54 -4.89 -19.59
CA VAL A 113 -3.83 -6.01 -20.23
C VAL A 113 -4.50 -7.33 -19.90
N PHE A 114 -4.90 -7.53 -18.64
CA PHE A 114 -5.64 -8.72 -18.24
C PHE A 114 -7.00 -8.81 -18.97
N LYS A 115 -7.74 -7.70 -19.08
CA LYS A 115 -8.99 -7.65 -19.87
C LYS A 115 -8.76 -7.92 -21.36
N GLN A 116 -7.63 -7.48 -21.92
CA GLN A 116 -7.32 -7.59 -23.34
C GLN A 116 -6.73 -8.95 -23.74
N SER A 117 -5.84 -9.49 -22.91
CA SER A 117 -4.94 -10.60 -23.24
C SER A 117 -4.95 -11.72 -22.19
N GLY A 118 -5.79 -11.61 -21.16
CA GLY A 118 -5.91 -12.58 -20.09
C GLY A 118 -4.65 -12.73 -19.25
N LEU A 119 -4.60 -13.83 -18.49
CA LEU A 119 -3.49 -14.14 -17.60
C LEU A 119 -2.14 -14.25 -18.33
N SER A 120 -2.12 -14.87 -19.50
CA SER A 120 -0.88 -15.04 -20.28
C SER A 120 -0.26 -13.72 -20.69
N GLY A 121 -1.08 -12.77 -21.16
CA GLY A 121 -0.60 -11.42 -21.50
C GLY A 121 -0.08 -10.66 -20.28
N LEU A 122 -0.79 -10.75 -19.15
CA LEU A 122 -0.35 -10.12 -17.90
C LEU A 122 0.99 -10.71 -17.43
N VAL A 123 1.13 -12.04 -17.40
CA VAL A 123 2.38 -12.71 -17.02
C VAL A 123 3.53 -12.29 -17.94
N GLN A 124 3.32 -12.27 -19.25
CA GLN A 124 4.34 -11.85 -20.20
C GLN A 124 4.82 -10.41 -19.94
N GLU A 125 3.89 -9.48 -19.68
CA GLU A 125 4.21 -8.09 -19.38
C GLU A 125 5.00 -7.97 -18.07
N LEU A 126 4.53 -8.59 -16.99
CA LEU A 126 5.18 -8.55 -15.68
C LEU A 126 6.58 -9.15 -15.72
N LEU A 127 6.79 -10.22 -16.50
CA LEU A 127 8.12 -10.79 -16.71
C LEU A 127 9.03 -9.87 -17.54
N GLN A 128 8.49 -9.15 -18.53
CA GLN A 128 9.26 -8.15 -19.29
C GLN A 128 9.68 -6.95 -18.43
N ILE A 129 8.81 -6.51 -17.52
CA ILE A 129 9.12 -5.48 -16.52
C ILE A 129 10.24 -6.00 -15.62
N THR A 130 10.08 -7.18 -15.04
CA THR A 130 11.06 -7.81 -14.15
C THR A 130 12.43 -7.94 -14.81
N ALA A 131 12.49 -8.45 -16.05
CA ALA A 131 13.74 -8.64 -16.77
C ALA A 131 14.50 -7.32 -16.96
N SER A 132 13.80 -6.27 -17.39
CA SER A 132 14.39 -4.94 -17.57
C SER A 132 14.87 -4.32 -16.25
N GLN A 133 14.07 -4.44 -15.18
CA GLN A 133 14.43 -3.90 -13.86
C GLN A 133 15.64 -4.61 -13.26
N VAL A 134 15.70 -5.94 -13.36
CA VAL A 134 16.82 -6.75 -12.84
C VAL A 134 18.11 -6.44 -13.61
N GLU A 135 18.06 -6.24 -14.93
CA GLU A 135 19.25 -5.76 -15.67
C GLU A 135 19.69 -4.37 -15.22
N GLY A 136 18.75 -3.48 -14.87
CA GLY A 136 19.06 -2.19 -14.26
C GLY A 136 19.72 -2.32 -12.88
N VAL A 137 19.20 -3.19 -12.01
CA VAL A 137 19.81 -3.51 -10.70
C VAL A 137 21.25 -4.00 -10.88
N LYS A 138 21.45 -4.98 -11.77
CA LYS A 138 22.77 -5.57 -12.07
C LYS A 138 23.75 -4.52 -12.63
N PHE A 139 23.27 -3.60 -13.46
CA PHE A 139 24.08 -2.46 -13.91
C PHE A 139 24.49 -1.56 -12.75
N LEU A 140 23.55 -1.17 -11.89
CA LEU A 140 23.81 -0.29 -10.76
C LEU A 140 24.81 -0.91 -9.76
N MET A 141 24.66 -2.21 -9.45
CA MET A 141 25.59 -2.95 -8.59
C MET A 141 27.02 -3.01 -9.12
N LYS A 142 27.22 -2.97 -10.44
CA LYS A 142 28.54 -3.09 -11.07
C LYS A 142 29.26 -1.75 -11.21
N GLU A 143 28.51 -0.69 -11.50
CA GLU A 143 29.08 0.59 -11.91
C GLU A 143 29.13 1.62 -10.77
N PHE A 144 28.38 1.39 -9.68
CA PHE A 144 28.31 2.29 -8.54
C PHE A 144 28.73 1.58 -7.26
N GLU A 145 29.43 2.30 -6.39
CA GLU A 145 29.71 1.82 -5.03
C GLU A 145 28.43 1.90 -4.18
N TRP A 146 28.19 0.86 -3.39
CA TRP A 146 27.03 0.77 -2.51
C TRP A 146 27.38 0.07 -1.20
N ASP A 147 26.77 0.53 -0.11
CA ASP A 147 26.82 -0.13 1.21
C ASP A 147 25.46 -0.77 1.58
N PHE A 148 24.41 -0.39 0.85
CA PHE A 148 23.06 -0.89 1.02
C PHE A 148 22.36 -0.86 -0.34
N LEU A 149 21.68 -1.96 -0.69
CA LEU A 149 20.85 -2.02 -1.88
C LEU A 149 19.50 -2.64 -1.54
N MET A 150 18.42 -1.98 -1.95
CA MET A 150 17.07 -2.51 -1.87
C MET A 150 16.40 -2.42 -3.23
N TYR A 151 15.84 -3.54 -3.68
CA TYR A 151 15.02 -3.63 -4.89
C TYR A 151 13.68 -4.28 -4.55
N HIS A 152 12.59 -3.64 -4.96
CA HIS A 152 11.24 -4.11 -4.70
C HIS A 152 10.58 -4.72 -5.95
N PHE A 153 10.22 -6.01 -5.86
CA PHE A 153 9.52 -6.75 -6.89
C PHE A 153 7.98 -6.56 -6.82
N GLN A 154 7.48 -5.38 -7.21
CA GLN A 154 6.04 -5.07 -7.20
C GLN A 154 5.17 -6.03 -8.05
N VAL A 155 5.77 -6.74 -8.99
CA VAL A 155 5.08 -7.60 -9.96
C VAL A 155 4.38 -8.81 -9.33
N THR A 156 4.78 -9.25 -8.13
CA THR A 156 4.15 -10.40 -7.47
C THR A 156 2.79 -10.02 -6.89
N ASP A 157 2.72 -8.90 -6.18
CA ASP A 157 1.48 -8.28 -5.70
C ASP A 157 0.48 -8.03 -6.85
N ALA A 158 1.00 -7.44 -7.94
CA ALA A 158 0.26 -7.16 -9.17
C ALA A 158 -0.46 -8.39 -9.73
N LEU A 159 0.25 -9.53 -9.80
CA LEU A 159 -0.31 -10.77 -10.30
C LEU A 159 -1.35 -11.32 -9.31
N GLN A 160 -1.02 -11.38 -8.01
CA GLN A 160 -1.83 -12.03 -6.99
C GLN A 160 -3.24 -11.45 -6.87
N HIS A 161 -3.43 -10.14 -7.04
CA HIS A 161 -4.77 -9.54 -7.07
C HIS A 161 -5.70 -10.16 -8.14
N HIS A 162 -5.15 -10.68 -9.23
CA HIS A 162 -5.94 -11.31 -10.30
C HIS A 162 -6.10 -12.82 -10.12
N ILE A 163 -5.16 -13.49 -9.43
CA ILE A 163 -5.06 -14.95 -9.49
C ILE A 163 -4.97 -15.66 -8.15
N TYR A 164 -5.00 -14.98 -7.00
CA TYR A 164 -4.70 -15.66 -5.74
C TYR A 164 -5.61 -16.88 -5.48
N HIS A 165 -6.89 -16.79 -5.84
CA HIS A 165 -7.86 -17.90 -5.75
C HIS A 165 -7.44 -19.17 -6.51
N LEU A 166 -6.53 -19.08 -7.49
CA LEU A 166 -5.98 -20.20 -8.26
C LEU A 166 -4.77 -20.86 -7.59
N ILE A 167 -4.13 -20.18 -6.63
CA ILE A 167 -2.95 -20.69 -5.89
C ILE A 167 -3.22 -20.81 -4.39
N ASP A 168 -4.43 -20.48 -3.94
CA ASP A 168 -4.84 -20.61 -2.56
C ASP A 168 -4.77 -22.09 -2.13
N PRO A 169 -3.96 -22.44 -1.13
CA PRO A 169 -3.82 -23.83 -0.67
C PRO A 169 -5.13 -24.41 -0.10
N HIS A 170 -6.10 -23.56 0.25
CA HIS A 170 -7.40 -23.97 0.76
C HIS A 170 -8.46 -24.16 -0.33
N ASN A 171 -8.12 -23.94 -1.60
CA ASN A 171 -9.01 -24.19 -2.74
C ASN A 171 -8.66 -25.52 -3.41
N HIS A 172 -9.59 -26.48 -3.43
CA HIS A 172 -9.28 -27.88 -3.73
C HIS A 172 -9.82 -28.39 -5.09
N GLU A 173 -10.61 -27.60 -5.82
CA GLU A 173 -11.19 -28.04 -7.10
C GLU A 173 -10.83 -27.08 -8.23
N HIS A 174 -9.85 -27.47 -9.04
CA HIS A 174 -9.48 -26.78 -10.27
C HIS A 174 -9.97 -27.54 -11.48
N SER A 175 -10.69 -26.83 -12.37
CA SER A 175 -10.94 -27.28 -13.74
C SER A 175 -9.62 -27.46 -14.50
N GLU A 176 -9.64 -28.20 -15.61
CA GLU A 176 -8.43 -28.38 -16.45
C GLU A 176 -7.85 -27.05 -16.94
N ALA A 177 -8.71 -26.06 -17.21
CA ALA A 177 -8.26 -24.70 -17.56
C ALA A 177 -7.52 -24.01 -16.40
N GLU A 178 -8.03 -24.14 -15.17
CA GLU A 178 -7.40 -23.58 -13.97
C GLU A 178 -6.08 -24.28 -13.64
N LYS A 179 -5.95 -25.58 -13.94
CA LYS A 179 -4.66 -26.29 -13.80
C LYS A 179 -3.58 -25.76 -14.75
N GLU A 180 -3.93 -25.45 -15.99
CA GLU A 180 -2.99 -24.82 -16.94
C GLU A 180 -2.62 -23.40 -16.52
N GLN A 181 -3.58 -22.63 -16.00
CA GLN A 181 -3.32 -21.30 -15.42
C GLN A 181 -2.40 -21.40 -14.19
N HIS A 182 -2.62 -22.37 -13.30
CA HIS A 182 -1.77 -22.63 -12.15
C HIS A 182 -0.32 -22.93 -12.57
N LYS A 183 -0.11 -23.77 -13.58
CA LYS A 183 1.24 -24.05 -14.12
C LYS A 183 1.94 -22.77 -14.58
N LEU A 184 1.22 -21.92 -15.32
CA LEU A 184 1.74 -20.62 -15.78
C LEU A 184 2.12 -19.71 -14.61
N ILE A 185 1.30 -19.68 -13.54
CA ILE A 185 1.57 -18.90 -12.33
C ILE A 185 2.81 -19.43 -11.59
N MET A 186 2.96 -20.75 -11.47
CA MET A 186 4.14 -21.34 -10.87
C MET A 186 5.42 -21.08 -11.68
N GLU A 187 5.33 -21.07 -13.01
CA GLU A 187 6.46 -20.69 -13.87
C GLU A 187 6.83 -19.20 -13.74
N PHE A 188 5.83 -18.33 -13.53
CA PHE A 188 6.07 -16.93 -13.19
C PHE A 188 6.89 -16.82 -11.90
N TYR A 189 6.46 -17.45 -10.80
CA TYR A 189 7.20 -17.43 -9.54
C TYR A 189 8.58 -18.05 -9.66
N GLY A 190 8.70 -19.18 -10.38
CA GLY A 190 10.01 -19.79 -10.67
C GLY A 190 10.93 -18.87 -11.48
N THR A 191 10.39 -17.99 -12.32
CA THR A 191 11.18 -16.96 -13.02
C THR A 191 11.60 -15.83 -12.09
N ILE A 192 10.73 -15.37 -11.18
CA ILE A 192 11.09 -14.38 -10.16
C ILE A 192 12.20 -14.93 -9.26
N ASP A 193 12.09 -16.17 -8.79
CA ASP A 193 13.11 -16.84 -7.98
C ASP A 193 14.47 -16.90 -8.69
N ARG A 194 14.51 -17.32 -9.95
CA ARG A 194 15.73 -17.30 -10.77
C ARG A 194 16.32 -15.89 -10.89
N LYS A 195 15.48 -14.86 -11.02
CA LYS A 195 15.91 -13.45 -11.10
C LYS A 195 16.46 -12.92 -9.78
N VAL A 196 15.93 -13.39 -8.64
CA VAL A 196 16.55 -13.16 -7.34
C VAL A 196 17.92 -13.82 -7.30
N GLY A 197 18.03 -15.09 -7.73
CA GLY A 197 19.30 -15.81 -7.85
C GLY A 197 20.37 -15.06 -8.65
N GLU A 198 20.01 -14.48 -9.79
CA GLU A 198 20.93 -13.65 -10.60
C GLU A 198 21.50 -12.43 -9.85
N ILE A 199 20.74 -11.85 -8.92
CA ILE A 199 21.20 -10.74 -8.09
C ILE A 199 22.08 -11.27 -6.96
N LEU A 200 21.70 -12.40 -6.34
CA LEU A 200 22.47 -13.03 -5.27
C LEU A 200 23.85 -13.51 -5.73
N ASP A 201 23.97 -14.00 -6.96
CA ASP A 201 25.25 -14.39 -7.56
C ASP A 201 26.24 -13.22 -7.70
N MET A 202 25.78 -11.97 -7.54
CA MET A 202 26.61 -10.77 -7.64
C MET A 202 27.08 -10.21 -6.30
N VAL A 203 26.60 -10.74 -5.17
CA VAL A 203 27.04 -10.30 -3.84
C VAL A 203 28.10 -11.25 -3.28
N ASP A 204 29.07 -10.69 -2.53
CA ASP A 204 30.06 -11.51 -1.84
C ASP A 204 29.53 -12.08 -0.51
N LYS A 205 30.29 -13.01 0.08
CA LYS A 205 29.94 -13.69 1.34
C LYS A 205 29.80 -12.77 2.56
N ASN A 206 30.39 -11.57 2.52
CA ASN A 206 30.31 -10.61 3.62
C ASN A 206 29.06 -9.71 3.49
N THR A 207 28.28 -9.86 2.42
CA THR A 207 27.00 -9.16 2.24
C THR A 207 25.89 -9.85 3.02
N TYR A 208 25.19 -9.09 3.86
CA TYR A 208 23.94 -9.54 4.47
C TYR A 208 22.81 -9.45 3.43
N VAL A 209 22.06 -10.52 3.28
CA VAL A 209 20.94 -10.63 2.33
C VAL A 209 19.65 -10.73 3.11
N CYS A 210 18.68 -9.92 2.73
CA CYS A 210 17.34 -9.90 3.30
C CYS A 210 16.31 -10.00 2.19
N VAL A 211 15.38 -10.95 2.28
CA VAL A 211 14.21 -11.06 1.41
C VAL A 211 12.99 -10.93 2.29
N LEU A 212 12.11 -9.95 2.02
CA LEU A 212 10.89 -9.74 2.79
C LEU A 212 9.71 -9.34 1.92
N SER A 213 8.50 -9.42 2.48
CA SER A 213 7.29 -8.77 1.98
C SER A 213 6.71 -7.85 3.04
N ASP A 214 5.97 -6.82 2.61
CA ASP A 214 5.28 -5.90 3.50
C ASP A 214 3.94 -6.43 4.00
N HIS A 215 3.37 -7.40 3.28
CA HIS A 215 2.16 -8.14 3.64
C HIS A 215 2.14 -9.51 2.93
N GLY A 216 1.14 -10.32 3.24
CA GLY A 216 0.82 -11.56 2.54
C GLY A 216 -0.37 -11.39 1.60
N PHE A 217 -0.98 -12.51 1.19
CA PHE A 217 -2.22 -12.57 0.44
C PHE A 217 -3.12 -13.69 0.95
N LEU A 218 -4.43 -13.54 0.74
CA LEU A 218 -5.46 -14.51 1.06
C LEU A 218 -6.63 -14.42 0.07
N SER A 219 -7.46 -15.46 0.00
CA SER A 219 -8.74 -15.38 -0.70
C SER A 219 -9.80 -14.72 0.17
N LEU A 220 -10.49 -13.75 -0.40
CA LEU A 220 -11.64 -13.11 0.20
C LEU A 220 -12.86 -14.02 0.09
N GLN A 221 -13.53 -14.22 1.22
CA GLN A 221 -14.71 -15.07 1.33
C GLN A 221 -15.99 -14.25 1.46
N LYS A 222 -15.89 -13.07 2.09
CA LYS A 222 -17.04 -12.24 2.47
C LYS A 222 -16.73 -10.77 2.16
N ALA A 223 -17.73 -10.01 1.74
CA ALA A 223 -17.65 -8.56 1.65
C ALA A 223 -18.65 -7.91 2.60
N PHE A 224 -18.26 -6.78 3.22
CA PHE A 224 -19.09 -6.05 4.17
C PHE A 224 -19.10 -4.53 3.92
N TYR A 225 -20.28 -3.91 3.93
CA TYR A 225 -20.50 -2.48 3.73
C TYR A 225 -20.74 -1.77 5.07
N LEU A 226 -19.65 -1.52 5.82
CA LEU A 226 -19.74 -0.97 7.19
C LEU A 226 -20.47 0.38 7.25
N ASN A 227 -20.25 1.28 6.28
CA ASN A 227 -20.98 2.57 6.25
C ASN A 227 -22.47 2.41 5.97
N ASP A 228 -22.88 1.40 5.21
CA ASP A 228 -24.30 1.11 4.99
C ASP A 228 -24.95 0.54 6.26
N TRP A 229 -24.22 -0.31 6.99
CA TRP A 229 -24.64 -0.81 8.30
C TRP A 229 -24.77 0.32 9.34
N LEU A 230 -23.78 1.21 9.45
CA LEU A 230 -23.81 2.38 10.36
C LEU A 230 -25.01 3.28 10.07
N LYS A 231 -25.35 3.46 8.79
CA LYS A 231 -26.55 4.20 8.37
C LYS A 231 -27.82 3.53 8.86
N ASN A 232 -27.95 2.21 8.67
CA ASN A 232 -29.14 1.45 9.06
C ASN A 232 -29.33 1.41 10.59
N LYS A 233 -28.25 1.40 11.37
CA LYS A 233 -28.27 1.53 12.84
C LYS A 233 -28.52 2.96 13.34
N GLY A 234 -28.49 3.97 12.46
CA GLY A 234 -28.74 5.37 12.80
C GLY A 234 -27.51 6.17 13.26
N TYR A 235 -26.30 5.60 13.16
CA TYR A 235 -25.04 6.29 13.46
C TYR A 235 -24.58 7.21 12.33
N LEU A 236 -24.93 6.88 11.08
CA LEU A 236 -24.54 7.63 9.88
C LEU A 236 -25.76 8.27 9.21
N ALA A 237 -25.65 9.56 8.87
CA ALA A 237 -26.69 10.29 8.15
C ALA A 237 -26.32 10.44 6.66
N GLU A 238 -27.32 10.28 5.80
CA GLU A 238 -27.14 10.40 4.35
C GLU A 238 -27.32 11.85 3.86
N ASN A 239 -26.46 12.28 2.94
CA ASN A 239 -26.54 13.59 2.28
C ASN A 239 -27.58 13.56 1.15
N ARG A 240 -28.83 13.86 1.48
CA ARG A 240 -29.96 13.88 0.52
C ARG A 240 -29.71 14.77 -0.70
N LEU A 241 -29.01 15.90 -0.52
CA LEU A 241 -28.71 16.82 -1.63
C LEU A 241 -27.81 16.16 -2.67
N TYR A 242 -26.81 15.39 -2.24
CA TYR A 242 -25.95 14.62 -3.16
C TYR A 242 -26.77 13.68 -4.06
N PHE A 243 -27.76 12.98 -3.49
CA PHE A 243 -28.60 12.06 -4.27
C PHE A 243 -29.51 12.79 -5.26
N LEU A 244 -30.09 13.94 -4.88
CA LEU A 244 -30.86 14.78 -5.80
C LEU A 244 -30.00 15.25 -6.99
N VAL A 245 -28.78 15.72 -6.71
CA VAL A 245 -27.83 16.16 -7.75
C VAL A 245 -27.42 14.98 -8.63
N LYS A 246 -27.24 13.78 -8.05
CA LYS A 246 -26.93 12.56 -8.82
C LYS A 246 -28.05 12.16 -9.77
N VAL A 247 -29.32 12.29 -9.36
CA VAL A 247 -30.47 12.04 -10.24
C VAL A 247 -30.46 13.02 -11.41
N PHE A 248 -30.21 14.31 -11.13
CA PHE A 248 -30.05 15.32 -12.19
C PHE A 248 -28.92 14.97 -13.16
N ASP A 249 -27.73 14.63 -12.66
CA ASP A 249 -26.60 14.24 -13.52
C ASP A 249 -26.89 13.00 -14.38
N ASN A 250 -27.65 12.03 -13.85
CA ASN A 250 -28.10 10.88 -14.63
C ASN A 250 -29.06 11.28 -15.76
N LEU A 251 -29.98 12.23 -15.51
CA LEU A 251 -30.85 12.78 -16.55
C LEU A 251 -30.06 13.51 -17.63
N VAL A 252 -29.06 14.32 -17.24
CA VAL A 252 -28.12 14.96 -18.17
C VAL A 252 -27.41 13.89 -19.02
N HIS A 253 -26.92 12.82 -18.38
CA HIS A 253 -26.24 11.73 -19.08
C HIS A 253 -27.14 11.04 -20.12
N ILE A 254 -28.37 10.68 -19.73
CA ILE A 254 -29.36 10.05 -20.60
C ILE A 254 -29.73 11.00 -21.75
N SER A 255 -29.95 12.28 -21.46
CA SER A 255 -30.28 13.28 -22.46
C SER A 255 -29.19 13.44 -23.52
N LYS A 256 -27.92 13.45 -23.10
CA LYS A 256 -26.77 13.48 -24.03
C LYS A 256 -26.71 12.20 -24.86
N LYS A 257 -26.92 11.03 -24.25
CA LYS A 257 -26.98 9.73 -24.96
C LYS A 257 -28.10 9.67 -26.00
N LEU A 258 -29.27 10.22 -25.68
CA LEU A 258 -30.46 10.27 -26.54
C LEU A 258 -30.50 11.50 -27.47
N LYS A 259 -29.49 12.37 -27.42
CA LYS A 259 -29.39 13.60 -28.22
C LYS A 259 -30.58 14.57 -28.05
N LEU A 260 -31.21 14.65 -26.87
CA LEU A 260 -32.32 15.59 -26.64
C LEU A 260 -31.80 17.05 -26.53
N PRO A 261 -32.43 18.04 -27.19
CA PRO A 261 -31.84 19.37 -27.43
C PRO A 261 -31.64 20.22 -26.16
N PHE A 262 -32.50 20.12 -25.15
CA PHE A 262 -32.51 21.06 -24.03
C PHE A 262 -31.44 20.84 -22.94
N LEU A 263 -30.74 19.70 -22.94
CA LEU A 263 -29.76 19.36 -21.90
C LEU A 263 -28.38 18.95 -22.45
N GLN A 264 -28.13 19.11 -23.75
CA GLN A 264 -26.86 18.72 -24.37
C GLN A 264 -25.68 19.53 -23.85
N ASP A 265 -25.87 20.84 -23.67
CA ASP A 265 -24.82 21.76 -23.22
C ASP A 265 -24.69 21.87 -21.71
N MET A 266 -25.58 21.21 -20.96
CA MET A 266 -25.52 21.24 -19.50
C MET A 266 -24.29 20.49 -18.97
N LYS A 267 -23.65 21.10 -17.97
CA LYS A 267 -22.53 20.51 -17.25
C LYS A 267 -23.05 19.56 -16.17
N TYR A 268 -22.30 18.49 -15.91
CA TYR A 268 -22.52 17.66 -14.73
C TYR A 268 -22.18 18.46 -13.48
N LEU A 269 -23.06 18.44 -12.48
CA LEU A 269 -22.90 19.18 -11.23
C LEU A 269 -21.96 18.44 -10.27
N LEU A 270 -22.02 17.10 -10.23
CA LEU A 270 -21.06 16.32 -9.47
C LEU A 270 -19.75 16.22 -10.26
N LYS A 271 -18.73 16.92 -9.77
CA LYS A 271 -17.36 16.66 -10.19
C LYS A 271 -16.98 15.23 -9.84
N LYS A 272 -16.29 14.54 -10.77
CA LYS A 272 -15.59 13.29 -10.45
C LYS A 272 -14.61 13.59 -9.30
N SER A 273 -14.60 12.74 -8.29
CA SER A 273 -13.76 12.88 -7.11
C SER A 273 -13.45 11.48 -6.57
N PRO A 274 -12.22 11.24 -6.08
CA PRO A 274 -11.84 10.06 -5.29
C PRO A 274 -12.81 9.82 -4.12
N VAL A 275 -13.08 10.85 -3.31
CA VAL A 275 -13.95 10.77 -2.13
C VAL A 275 -15.45 10.81 -2.45
N ARG A 276 -15.86 10.38 -3.65
CA ARG A 276 -17.26 10.39 -4.10
C ARG A 276 -18.16 9.59 -3.16
N THR A 277 -17.62 8.56 -2.53
CA THR A 277 -18.36 7.74 -1.57
C THR A 277 -18.66 8.52 -0.30
N LEU A 278 -17.70 9.26 0.25
CA LEU A 278 -17.91 10.14 1.40
C LEU A 278 -18.91 11.27 1.13
N ARG A 279 -19.00 11.79 -0.10
CA ARG A 279 -20.00 12.84 -0.44
C ARG A 279 -21.46 12.40 -0.24
N LYS A 280 -21.70 11.10 -0.11
CA LYS A 280 -23.01 10.54 0.26
C LYS A 280 -23.34 10.69 1.75
N ILE A 281 -22.36 11.04 2.59
CA ILE A 281 -22.50 11.20 4.04
C ILE A 281 -22.81 12.66 4.35
N ASP A 282 -23.76 12.91 5.24
CA ASP A 282 -23.98 14.23 5.84
C ASP A 282 -23.17 14.32 7.13
N PHE A 283 -21.95 14.88 7.05
CA PHE A 283 -21.07 15.00 8.22
C PHE A 283 -21.64 15.86 9.35
N LYS A 284 -22.59 16.78 9.07
CA LYS A 284 -23.19 17.60 10.14
C LYS A 284 -24.10 16.79 11.06
N ARG A 285 -24.66 15.69 10.55
CA ARG A 285 -25.66 14.86 11.25
C ARG A 285 -25.17 13.44 11.56
N THR A 286 -24.00 13.08 11.04
CA THR A 286 -23.37 11.77 11.23
C THR A 286 -22.63 11.72 12.56
N GLN A 287 -22.95 10.74 13.40
CA GLN A 287 -22.29 10.49 14.68
C GLN A 287 -21.00 9.68 14.49
N ALA A 288 -21.01 8.69 13.60
CA ALA A 288 -19.84 7.89 13.26
C ALA A 288 -19.83 7.53 11.77
N TYR A 289 -18.65 7.54 11.16
CA TYR A 289 -18.44 6.97 9.83
C TYR A 289 -17.15 6.15 9.80
N ALA A 290 -17.11 5.17 8.91
CA ALA A 290 -15.97 4.32 8.69
C ALA A 290 -15.22 4.71 7.41
N TYR A 291 -13.91 4.65 7.51
CA TYR A 291 -12.98 4.64 6.41
C TYR A 291 -12.42 3.23 6.28
N CYS A 292 -12.66 2.58 5.14
CA CYS A 292 -12.44 1.14 4.99
C CYS A 292 -11.38 0.91 3.91
N TYR A 293 -10.28 0.27 4.30
CA TYR A 293 -9.32 -0.30 3.36
C TYR A 293 -9.60 -1.79 3.22
N LEU A 294 -9.36 -2.31 2.02
CA LEU A 294 -10.07 -3.47 1.46
C LEU A 294 -9.83 -4.84 2.11
N VAL A 295 -9.24 -4.94 3.31
CA VAL A 295 -9.11 -6.21 4.04
C VAL A 295 -9.11 -5.99 5.55
N ASN A 296 -9.93 -6.76 6.26
CA ASN A 296 -9.96 -7.01 7.71
C ASN A 296 -10.05 -5.80 8.66
N PHE A 297 -9.86 -4.56 8.23
CA PHE A 297 -9.84 -3.40 9.12
C PHE A 297 -10.68 -2.24 8.58
N ALA A 298 -11.35 -1.55 9.49
CA ALA A 298 -11.96 -0.25 9.23
C ALA A 298 -11.59 0.76 10.30
N PHE A 299 -11.29 1.97 9.87
CA PHE A 299 -10.97 3.11 10.70
C PHE A 299 -12.22 3.93 10.95
N LEU A 300 -12.65 4.00 12.21
CA LEU A 300 -13.89 4.65 12.59
C LEU A 300 -13.60 6.04 13.17
N PHE A 301 -14.33 7.02 12.66
CA PHE A 301 -14.27 8.41 13.11
C PHE A 301 -15.55 8.77 13.86
N LEU A 302 -15.41 9.33 15.05
CA LEU A 302 -16.51 9.73 15.94
C LEU A 302 -16.66 11.25 15.96
N ASN A 303 -17.89 11.72 15.77
CA ASN A 303 -18.17 13.14 15.70
C ASN A 303 -18.20 13.74 17.11
N LYS A 304 -17.10 14.39 17.50
CA LYS A 304 -16.93 15.01 18.82
C LYS A 304 -17.95 16.13 19.11
N LYS A 305 -18.64 16.66 18.09
CA LYS A 305 -19.67 17.71 18.24
C LYS A 305 -21.06 17.14 18.49
N LEU A 306 -21.28 15.84 18.26
CA LEU A 306 -22.55 15.17 18.49
C LEU A 306 -22.44 14.25 19.70
N LYS A 307 -23.54 14.12 20.45
CA LYS A 307 -23.60 13.15 21.55
C LYS A 307 -23.66 11.74 20.96
N ILE A 308 -22.57 10.99 21.09
CA ILE A 308 -22.47 9.59 20.69
C ILE A 308 -22.22 8.73 21.94
N ASN A 309 -22.93 7.61 22.06
CA ASN A 309 -22.61 6.60 23.07
C ASN A 309 -21.61 5.61 22.47
N SER A 310 -20.31 5.85 22.71
CA SER A 310 -19.23 5.02 22.17
C SER A 310 -19.30 3.56 22.62
N ASP A 311 -19.76 3.31 23.85
CA ASP A 311 -19.81 1.96 24.39
C ASP A 311 -20.95 1.15 23.77
N ALA A 312 -22.10 1.79 23.55
CA ALA A 312 -23.21 1.19 22.78
C ALA A 312 -22.78 0.89 21.33
N LEU A 313 -22.07 1.81 20.68
CA LEU A 313 -21.55 1.60 19.32
C LEU A 313 -20.55 0.44 19.27
N LYS A 314 -19.59 0.38 20.20
CA LYS A 314 -18.63 -0.73 20.28
C LYS A 314 -19.34 -2.07 20.47
N LYS A 315 -20.36 -2.12 21.32
CA LYS A 315 -21.19 -3.30 21.51
C LYS A 315 -21.92 -3.69 20.23
N ASP A 316 -22.63 -2.75 19.60
CA ASP A 316 -23.33 -2.98 18.34
C ASP A 316 -22.39 -3.50 17.23
N LEU A 317 -21.16 -2.99 17.16
CA LEU A 317 -20.13 -3.45 16.20
C LEU A 317 -19.68 -4.89 16.50
N LYS A 318 -19.41 -5.24 17.76
CA LYS A 318 -19.04 -6.61 18.15
C LYS A 318 -20.17 -7.61 17.92
N ASP A 319 -21.42 -7.16 18.00
CA ASP A 319 -22.61 -7.96 17.77
C ASP A 319 -22.94 -8.15 16.27
N ILE A 320 -22.12 -7.64 15.33
CA ILE A 320 -22.35 -7.83 13.89
C ILE A 320 -22.16 -9.30 13.53
N GLN A 321 -23.22 -9.87 12.94
CA GLN A 321 -23.23 -11.23 12.43
C GLN A 321 -23.60 -11.29 10.94
N TYR A 322 -23.08 -12.31 10.25
CA TYR A 322 -23.50 -12.69 8.90
C TYR A 322 -23.64 -14.21 8.84
N ASN A 323 -24.78 -14.71 8.33
CA ASN A 323 -25.12 -16.14 8.31
C ASN A 323 -24.97 -16.86 9.69
N GLY A 324 -25.20 -16.14 10.79
CA GLY A 324 -25.09 -16.66 12.16
C GLY A 324 -23.68 -16.63 12.76
N GLU A 325 -22.68 -16.17 12.01
CA GLU A 325 -21.29 -16.04 12.47
C GLU A 325 -20.97 -14.59 12.83
N HIS A 326 -20.25 -14.36 13.93
CA HIS A 326 -19.66 -13.05 14.23
C HIS A 326 -18.53 -12.76 13.24
N ILE A 327 -18.61 -11.63 12.56
CA ILE A 327 -17.61 -11.23 11.56
C ILE A 327 -16.66 -10.12 12.04
N VAL A 328 -16.93 -9.53 13.20
CA VAL A 328 -16.05 -8.57 13.87
C VAL A 328 -15.26 -9.33 14.95
N LYS A 329 -13.93 -9.31 14.81
CA LYS A 329 -13.00 -9.92 15.75
C LYS A 329 -12.78 -9.04 16.98
N ASP A 330 -12.51 -7.74 16.78
CA ASP A 330 -12.39 -6.80 17.90
C ASP A 330 -12.64 -5.33 17.50
N VAL A 331 -12.81 -4.47 18.50
CA VAL A 331 -12.93 -3.02 18.36
C VAL A 331 -12.11 -2.33 19.43
N TYR A 332 -11.06 -1.62 19.02
CA TYR A 332 -10.09 -0.99 19.92
C TYR A 332 -9.73 0.43 19.45
N PRO A 333 -9.25 1.32 20.35
CA PRO A 333 -8.74 2.62 19.93
C PRO A 333 -7.54 2.48 18.99
N TRP A 334 -7.45 3.33 17.96
CA TRP A 334 -6.34 3.34 16.99
C TRP A 334 -4.98 3.48 17.68
N TYR A 335 -4.89 4.39 18.66
CA TYR A 335 -3.68 4.62 19.42
C TYR A 335 -4.00 5.20 20.80
N SER A 336 -3.16 4.91 21.80
CA SER A 336 -3.33 5.35 23.19
C SER A 336 -2.52 6.61 23.56
N GLY A 337 -1.61 7.07 22.70
CA GLY A 337 -0.76 8.24 22.94
C GLY A 337 -1.13 9.50 22.13
N LYS A 338 -0.27 10.52 22.21
CA LYS A 338 -0.47 11.81 21.51
C LYS A 338 0.03 11.72 20.07
N THR A 339 -0.88 11.82 19.09
CA THR A 339 -0.52 11.88 17.67
C THR A 339 -0.43 13.34 17.20
N THR A 340 0.33 13.59 16.13
CA THR A 340 0.46 14.91 15.50
C THR A 340 -0.15 14.96 14.09
N ASN A 341 -0.88 13.92 13.66
CA ASN A 341 -1.38 13.81 12.29
C ASN A 341 -2.86 14.22 12.15
N GLU A 342 -3.20 14.77 10.97
CA GLU A 342 -4.58 15.19 10.66
C GLU A 342 -5.51 13.98 10.46
N PHE A 343 -4.97 12.84 10.01
CA PHE A 343 -5.67 11.58 9.95
C PHE A 343 -5.46 10.80 11.26
N ASN A 344 -6.45 10.82 12.15
CA ASN A 344 -6.42 10.07 13.41
C ASN A 344 -7.79 9.43 13.67
N PRO A 345 -7.97 8.15 13.33
CA PRO A 345 -9.19 7.41 13.65
C PRO A 345 -9.39 7.35 15.17
N ASP A 346 -10.64 7.36 15.62
CA ASP A 346 -10.95 7.20 17.05
C ASP A 346 -10.95 5.71 17.44
N LEU A 347 -11.40 4.82 16.54
CA LEU A 347 -11.41 3.37 16.74
C LEU A 347 -10.96 2.62 15.48
N VAL A 348 -10.44 1.42 15.68
CA VAL A 348 -10.23 0.37 14.69
C VAL A 348 -11.28 -0.70 14.92
N VAL A 349 -11.91 -1.14 13.83
CA VAL A 349 -12.77 -2.31 13.80
C VAL A 349 -12.04 -3.39 13.02
N GLU A 350 -11.63 -4.44 13.71
CA GLU A 350 -10.98 -5.61 13.13
C GLU A 350 -12.03 -6.68 12.84
N PHE A 351 -12.08 -7.15 11.60
CA PHE A 351 -12.94 -8.20 11.12
C PHE A 351 -12.17 -9.53 11.06
N ILE A 352 -12.91 -10.62 11.01
CA ILE A 352 -12.32 -11.94 10.77
C ILE A 352 -11.62 -11.96 9.41
N GLU A 353 -10.61 -12.84 9.31
CA GLU A 353 -9.84 -13.02 8.09
C GLU A 353 -10.72 -13.43 6.89
N GLY A 354 -10.37 -12.96 5.68
CA GLY A 354 -11.15 -13.19 4.47
C GLY A 354 -12.37 -12.25 4.32
N CYS A 355 -12.51 -11.25 5.20
CA CYS A 355 -13.58 -10.24 5.08
C CYS A 355 -13.07 -8.95 4.43
N SER A 356 -13.59 -8.64 3.24
CA SER A 356 -13.33 -7.38 2.54
C SER A 356 -14.29 -6.29 2.99
N ILE A 357 -13.75 -5.21 3.57
CA ILE A 357 -14.57 -4.11 4.08
C ILE A 357 -14.57 -2.98 3.07
N MET A 358 -15.75 -2.66 2.55
CA MET A 358 -15.89 -1.67 1.48
C MET A 358 -16.54 -0.39 2.01
N GLN A 359 -16.02 0.76 1.55
CA GLN A 359 -16.48 2.09 1.98
C GLN A 359 -17.92 2.44 1.51
N LYS A 360 -18.55 1.59 0.70
CA LYS A 360 -19.77 1.86 -0.07
C LYS A 360 -21.00 2.12 0.81
N ILE A 361 -21.74 3.17 0.45
CA ILE A 361 -23.11 3.44 0.93
C ILE A 361 -24.08 3.18 -0.23
N SER A 362 -24.99 2.23 -0.03
CA SER A 362 -25.98 1.79 -1.01
C SER A 362 -27.22 2.68 -0.96
N SER A 363 -27.80 2.98 -2.14
CA SER A 363 -29.12 3.63 -2.22
C SER A 363 -30.28 2.63 -2.23
N LYS A 364 -29.99 1.33 -2.31
CA LYS A 364 -30.95 0.23 -2.32
C LYS A 364 -30.86 -0.54 -1.01
N LYS A 365 -31.99 -1.09 -0.54
CA LYS A 365 -32.01 -2.11 0.53
C LYS A 365 -31.35 -3.38 -0.01
N HIS A 366 -30.04 -3.49 0.17
CA HIS A 366 -29.27 -4.70 -0.09
C HIS A 366 -28.76 -5.25 1.24
N PRO A 367 -28.42 -6.54 1.31
CA PRO A 367 -27.67 -7.03 2.45
C PRO A 367 -26.34 -6.26 2.52
N TYR A 368 -25.94 -5.87 3.73
CA TYR A 368 -24.67 -5.19 4.00
C TYR A 368 -23.50 -6.18 3.98
N ALA A 369 -23.77 -7.48 3.82
CA ALA A 369 -22.82 -8.56 3.77
C ALA A 369 -23.18 -9.53 2.62
N PHE A 370 -22.19 -10.06 1.92
CA PHE A 370 -22.39 -11.07 0.86
C PHE A 370 -21.13 -11.92 0.64
N ASP A 371 -21.33 -13.15 0.16
CA ASP A 371 -20.24 -14.07 -0.15
C ASP A 371 -19.48 -13.67 -1.42
N LEU A 372 -18.18 -13.94 -1.43
CA LEU A 372 -17.25 -13.80 -2.55
C LEU A 372 -16.73 -15.19 -2.93
N SER A 373 -16.30 -15.37 -4.18
CA SER A 373 -15.87 -16.69 -4.67
C SER A 373 -14.57 -16.70 -5.46
N LYS A 374 -14.03 -15.56 -5.90
CA LYS A 374 -12.84 -15.50 -6.76
C LYS A 374 -11.94 -14.28 -6.54
N ASP A 375 -12.07 -13.62 -5.39
CA ASP A 375 -11.32 -12.40 -5.10
C ASP A 375 -10.15 -12.71 -4.16
N GLY A 376 -8.96 -12.18 -4.48
CA GLY A 376 -7.76 -12.27 -3.66
C GLY A 376 -7.29 -10.90 -3.20
N ASN A 377 -6.82 -10.79 -1.96
CA ASN A 377 -6.35 -9.51 -1.44
C ASN A 377 -5.33 -9.71 -0.32
N HIS A 378 -4.79 -8.61 0.21
CA HIS A 378 -3.73 -8.60 1.19
C HIS A 378 -4.08 -9.39 2.47
N ALA A 379 -3.10 -10.13 2.99
CA ALA A 379 -3.13 -10.72 4.32
C ALA A 379 -2.15 -9.98 5.24
N ILE A 380 -2.36 -10.02 6.56
CA ILE A 380 -1.48 -9.28 7.49
C ILE A 380 -0.07 -9.87 7.53
N ASP A 381 0.04 -11.19 7.51
CA ASP A 381 1.33 -11.86 7.67
C ASP A 381 2.04 -11.99 6.32
N GLY A 382 3.23 -11.39 6.23
CA GLY A 382 4.14 -11.53 5.10
C GLY A 382 5.20 -12.62 5.32
N MET A 383 6.29 -12.55 4.55
CA MET A 383 7.46 -13.39 4.73
C MET A 383 8.71 -12.55 4.97
N PHE A 384 9.69 -13.13 5.67
CA PHE A 384 11.03 -12.56 5.80
C PHE A 384 12.07 -13.67 5.99
N CYS A 385 13.21 -13.51 5.33
CA CYS A 385 14.41 -14.32 5.46
C CYS A 385 15.63 -13.40 5.52
N ILE A 386 16.60 -13.71 6.38
CA ILE A 386 17.90 -13.03 6.44
C ILE A 386 19.04 -14.04 6.47
N ALA A 387 20.14 -13.71 5.80
CA ALA A 387 21.36 -14.50 5.76
C ALA A 387 22.59 -13.59 5.81
N GLY A 388 23.66 -14.05 6.45
CA GLY A 388 24.93 -13.33 6.58
C GLY A 388 25.85 -14.01 7.60
N ASP A 389 27.09 -13.54 7.74
CA ASP A 389 28.14 -14.22 8.52
C ASP A 389 27.80 -14.42 10.01
N ASN A 390 27.05 -13.50 10.63
CA ASN A 390 26.63 -13.56 12.05
C ASN A 390 25.14 -13.93 12.23
N ILE A 391 24.50 -14.50 11.20
CA ILE A 391 23.07 -14.86 11.24
C ILE A 391 22.92 -16.36 11.49
N LYS A 392 22.02 -16.74 12.41
CA LYS A 392 21.73 -18.14 12.74
C LYS A 392 21.26 -18.91 11.51
N LYS A 393 21.80 -20.10 11.33
CA LYS A 393 21.39 -21.00 10.24
C LYS A 393 20.14 -21.80 10.63
N THR A 394 19.24 -22.00 9.67
CA THR A 394 18.03 -22.84 9.82
C THR A 394 17.18 -22.48 11.06
N HIS A 395 17.12 -21.19 11.37
CA HIS A 395 16.36 -20.66 12.50
C HIS A 395 15.04 -20.06 12.03
N THR A 396 13.97 -20.25 12.81
CA THR A 396 12.64 -19.72 12.50
C THR A 396 12.20 -18.79 13.62
N MET A 397 11.67 -17.63 13.23
CA MET A 397 11.28 -16.59 14.15
C MET A 397 10.19 -15.70 13.53
N ASN A 398 9.51 -14.94 14.39
CA ASN A 398 8.60 -13.88 13.98
C ASN A 398 9.28 -12.52 14.14
N ALA A 399 8.98 -11.60 13.24
CA ALA A 399 9.42 -10.22 13.31
C ALA A 399 8.30 -9.30 12.82
N GLN A 400 8.30 -8.06 13.29
CA GLN A 400 7.44 -7.01 12.74
C GLN A 400 8.22 -6.22 11.69
N ILE A 401 7.53 -5.67 10.69
CA ILE A 401 8.20 -4.92 9.62
C ILE A 401 9.02 -3.72 10.14
N VAL A 402 8.62 -3.13 11.26
CA VAL A 402 9.34 -2.03 11.93
C VAL A 402 10.67 -2.47 12.55
N ASP A 403 10.84 -3.76 12.86
CA ASP A 403 12.04 -4.33 13.48
C ASP A 403 13.22 -4.42 12.51
N LEU A 404 12.95 -4.40 11.20
CA LEU A 404 13.99 -4.46 10.17
C LEU A 404 14.86 -3.19 10.19
N PHE A 405 14.27 -2.03 10.45
CA PHE A 405 14.99 -0.76 10.52
C PHE A 405 16.14 -0.77 11.54
N PRO A 406 15.89 -1.01 12.85
CA PRO A 406 16.97 -1.09 13.84
C PRO A 406 17.91 -2.26 13.60
N THR A 407 17.43 -3.35 12.98
CA THR A 407 18.28 -4.51 12.65
C THR A 407 19.28 -4.17 11.55
N ILE A 408 18.86 -3.46 10.50
CA ILE A 408 19.76 -3.01 9.42
C ILE A 408 20.78 -2.00 9.94
N LEU A 409 20.35 -1.03 10.76
CA LEU A 409 21.28 -0.08 11.37
C LEU A 409 22.32 -0.77 12.27
N HIS A 410 21.88 -1.76 13.07
CA HIS A 410 22.79 -2.58 13.88
C HIS A 410 23.82 -3.35 13.01
N ILE A 411 23.38 -4.02 11.95
CA ILE A 411 24.26 -4.78 11.04
C ILE A 411 25.34 -3.87 10.43
N LEU A 412 24.99 -2.62 10.13
CA LEU A 412 25.89 -1.65 9.51
C LEU A 412 26.72 -0.84 10.51
N ASP A 413 26.64 -1.18 11.81
CA ASP A 413 27.29 -0.46 12.92
C ASP A 413 26.94 1.04 12.94
N ILE A 414 25.65 1.34 12.73
CA ILE A 414 25.11 2.70 12.75
C ILE A 414 24.21 2.85 13.99
N PRO A 415 24.42 3.90 14.82
CA PRO A 415 23.58 4.12 15.99
C PRO A 415 22.10 4.31 15.64
N ILE A 416 21.24 3.69 16.47
CA ILE A 416 19.80 3.62 16.27
C ILE A 416 19.12 4.81 16.97
N PRO A 417 18.24 5.58 16.29
CA PRO A 417 17.44 6.60 16.96
C PRO A 417 16.57 5.99 18.08
N ASP A 418 16.59 6.55 19.28
CA ASP A 418 15.87 6.02 20.45
C ASP A 418 14.35 6.25 20.44
N ASP A 419 13.82 6.90 19.39
CA ASP A 419 12.39 7.23 19.24
C ASP A 419 11.62 6.31 18.27
N ILE A 420 12.26 5.24 17.77
CA ILE A 420 11.63 4.22 16.93
C ILE A 420 10.65 3.33 17.70
N ASP A 421 9.82 2.58 16.99
CA ASP A 421 8.91 1.57 17.58
C ASP A 421 9.46 0.15 17.47
N GLY A 422 10.18 -0.14 16.38
CA GLY A 422 10.78 -1.45 16.14
C GLY A 422 11.92 -1.78 17.09
N GLN A 423 12.17 -3.07 17.26
CA GLN A 423 13.27 -3.61 18.06
C GLN A 423 14.27 -4.34 17.17
N THR A 424 15.55 -4.32 17.53
CA THR A 424 16.53 -5.17 16.84
C THR A 424 16.12 -6.64 16.97
N ILE A 425 16.13 -7.38 15.87
CA ILE A 425 15.78 -8.79 15.80
C ILE A 425 16.93 -9.63 16.39
N THR A 426 17.12 -9.54 17.71
CA THR A 426 18.30 -10.09 18.40
C THR A 426 18.42 -11.61 18.25
N ASP A 427 17.29 -12.30 18.18
CA ASP A 427 17.26 -13.76 18.05
C ASP A 427 17.73 -14.25 16.65
N ALA A 428 17.89 -13.36 15.67
CA ALA A 428 18.48 -13.70 14.36
C ALA A 428 20.00 -13.93 14.42
N PHE A 429 20.69 -13.41 15.43
CA PHE A 429 22.16 -13.37 15.47
C PHE A 429 22.76 -14.54 16.26
N GLU A 430 23.87 -15.11 15.78
CA GLU A 430 24.66 -16.10 16.53
C GLU A 430 25.26 -15.46 17.80
N VAL A 431 25.77 -14.23 17.66
CA VAL A 431 26.26 -13.40 18.77
C VAL A 431 25.66 -11.99 18.64
N TYR A 432 25.07 -11.48 19.72
CA TYR A 432 24.54 -10.13 19.80
C TYR A 432 25.22 -9.35 20.94
N GLU A 433 26.00 -8.33 20.60
CA GLU A 433 26.79 -7.53 21.56
C GLU A 433 26.05 -6.27 22.05
N GLY A 434 24.81 -6.07 21.61
CA GLY A 434 24.02 -4.88 21.92
C GLY A 434 23.99 -3.88 20.77
N SER A 435 22.96 -3.03 20.75
CA SER A 435 22.81 -1.93 19.79
C SER A 435 23.19 -0.60 20.44
N GLN A 436 23.84 0.28 19.68
CA GLN A 436 24.07 1.65 20.09
C GLN A 436 22.83 2.50 19.80
N PHE A 437 22.47 3.38 20.73
CA PHE A 437 21.33 4.29 20.59
C PHE A 437 21.76 5.75 20.66
N VAL A 438 21.07 6.60 19.92
CA VAL A 438 21.28 8.05 19.88
C VAL A 438 19.94 8.78 19.94
N ALA A 439 19.97 10.03 20.43
CA ALA A 439 18.80 10.91 20.35
C ALA A 439 18.37 11.12 18.89
N PRO A 440 17.07 11.29 18.63
CA PRO A 440 16.57 11.43 17.27
C PRO A 440 17.01 12.75 16.64
N ASP A 441 17.39 12.68 15.37
CA ASP A 441 17.65 13.87 14.58
C ASP A 441 16.31 14.50 14.12
N SER A 442 16.05 15.72 14.59
CA SER A 442 14.88 16.52 14.21
C SER A 442 15.08 17.35 12.93
N SER A 443 16.20 17.17 12.22
CA SER A 443 16.46 17.86 10.96
C SER A 443 15.42 17.50 9.90
N THR A 444 14.99 18.51 9.14
CA THR A 444 14.07 18.30 8.01
C THR A 444 14.81 17.59 6.88
N THR A 445 14.26 16.48 6.40
CA THR A 445 14.74 15.82 5.19
C THR A 445 14.50 16.72 3.98
N SER A 446 15.56 16.98 3.20
CA SER A 446 15.44 17.67 1.92
C SER A 446 15.09 16.69 0.81
N HIS A 447 14.17 17.10 -0.06
CA HIS A 447 13.79 16.37 -1.26
C HIS A 447 14.26 17.12 -2.50
N ILE A 448 14.48 16.39 -3.59
CA ILE A 448 14.78 17.00 -4.87
C ILE A 448 13.51 17.65 -5.42
N THR A 449 13.64 18.86 -5.96
CA THR A 449 12.54 19.54 -6.63
C THR A 449 12.13 18.74 -7.86
N ALA A 450 11.06 17.95 -7.75
CA ALA A 450 10.48 17.27 -8.88
C ALA A 450 9.70 18.27 -9.76
N GLY A 451 9.66 18.02 -11.07
CA GLY A 451 8.84 18.79 -11.99
C GLY A 451 7.36 18.77 -11.57
N THR A 452 6.63 19.86 -11.84
CA THR A 452 5.21 20.01 -11.51
C THR A 452 4.32 19.17 -12.44
N GLU A 453 4.61 17.88 -12.61
CA GLU A 453 3.64 17.00 -13.24
C GLU A 453 2.37 16.97 -12.39
N ASP A 454 1.26 17.10 -13.10
CA ASP A 454 -0.06 17.35 -12.53
C ASP A 454 -0.45 16.22 -11.58
N PHE A 455 -0.37 16.47 -10.27
CA PHE A 455 -0.76 15.53 -9.21
C PHE A 455 -2.17 14.97 -9.42
N GLU A 456 -3.04 15.69 -10.15
CA GLU A 456 -4.35 15.17 -10.56
C GLU A 456 -4.24 13.93 -11.46
N LYS A 457 -3.17 13.81 -12.27
CA LYS A 457 -2.91 12.60 -13.02
C LYS A 457 -2.67 11.45 -12.04
N VAL A 458 -1.61 11.49 -11.22
CA VAL A 458 -1.28 10.41 -10.27
C VAL A 458 -2.51 10.01 -9.44
N ALA A 459 -3.26 11.00 -8.95
CA ALA A 459 -4.50 10.79 -8.19
C ALA A 459 -5.62 10.09 -8.97
N ASN A 460 -5.88 10.49 -10.23
CA ASN A 460 -6.90 9.84 -11.06
C ASN A 460 -6.54 8.40 -11.43
N ARG A 461 -5.25 8.06 -11.35
CA ARG A 461 -4.72 6.83 -11.89
C ARG A 461 -4.66 5.69 -10.85
N LEU A 462 -4.32 6.00 -9.60
CA LEU A 462 -4.46 5.07 -8.47
C LEU A 462 -5.94 4.72 -8.16
N LYS A 463 -6.88 5.57 -8.59
CA LYS A 463 -8.32 5.38 -8.40
C LYS A 463 -8.91 4.20 -9.17
N ASP A 464 -8.41 3.91 -10.37
CA ASP A 464 -8.96 2.85 -11.21
C ASP A 464 -8.57 1.44 -10.70
N LEU A 465 -7.83 1.36 -9.59
CA LEU A 465 -7.27 0.13 -9.02
C LEU A 465 -7.88 -0.31 -7.68
N GLY A 466 -8.91 0.36 -7.20
CA GLY A 466 -9.57 -0.02 -5.95
C GLY A 466 -8.87 0.46 -4.67
N TYR A 467 -7.77 1.21 -4.77
CA TYR A 467 -7.25 2.01 -3.65
C TYR A 467 -8.16 3.24 -3.34
N LEU A 468 -9.23 3.47 -4.13
CA LEU A 468 -10.29 4.49 -3.95
C LEU A 468 -11.68 3.97 -4.36
#